data_AF-A0A938H0Q3-F1
#
_entry.id   AF-A0A938H0Q3-F1
#
_cell.length_a   1.000
_cell.length_b   1.000
_cell.length_c   1.000
_cell.angle_alpha   90.00
_cell.angle_beta   90.00
_cell.angle_gamma   90.00
#
_symmetry.space_group_name_H-M   'P 1'
#
loop_
_entity.id
_entity.type
_entity.pdbx_description
1 polymer ?
#
loop_
_entity_poly.entity_id
_entity_poly.type
_entity_poly.pdbx_seq_one_letter_code
_entity_poly.pdbx_strand_id
1 'polypeptide(L)'
;MRVLPSSLTWTVSEPLVIATVSTSIAAGRMAQASPAINPTSSSQGTRRLTLRPALPFWRDAHGGLADGVLSGCGCAMDGGSWGGSAGDASGAEFPCWRFAWIRTTTIAPCGASGIMNVFIGGDMEGITGVVHRDQLTPEGHGWQAARRLYTADINAAVTGVLDEHPDARIRVADGHGTMRNILIEDLHEAAELVTGGANFRNRPLCQMQGIDDSFDLALLVGFHSKSGSGGLLHHTYVGVNIRNFLVNGKALGEIAINAMVLGSFGVPVGLVTGSSDLAEEVKNDLTGKVGFVATKQTLGPSAAICLPPMRTASLIRDGARTAVRRFHAGELALPPVPAGGFVMEVETYRREMTEQALLVPGIERVGECSFRASGSRAADVFSTIWHGVVRGLDQESAWLS
;
A
#
# COMPACT_ATOMS: atom_id res chain seq x y z
N MET A 1 -3.91 -50.14 28.96
CA MET A 1 -5.20 -50.45 29.60
C MET A 1 -5.34 -49.57 30.84
N ARG A 2 -6.01 -48.43 30.73
CA ARG A 2 -6.59 -47.63 31.83
C ARG A 2 -7.49 -46.55 31.22
N VAL A 3 -8.78 -46.89 31.21
CA VAL A 3 -10.02 -46.10 31.30
C VAL A 3 -9.95 -44.59 31.02
N LEU A 4 -10.65 -44.17 29.95
CA LEU A 4 -11.17 -42.81 29.72
C LEU A 4 -12.51 -42.64 30.45
N PRO A 5 -12.85 -41.44 30.97
CA PRO A 5 -14.22 -41.03 31.16
C PRO A 5 -14.72 -40.14 30.01
N SER A 6 -16.01 -40.34 29.76
CA SER A 6 -16.88 -39.83 28.72
C SER A 6 -17.42 -38.41 28.98
N SER A 7 -17.75 -37.73 27.88
CA SER A 7 -18.81 -36.71 27.72
C SER A 7 -18.83 -35.49 28.65
N LEU A 8 -18.41 -34.33 28.13
CA LEU A 8 -18.88 -33.02 28.60
C LEU A 8 -19.95 -32.47 27.63
N THR A 9 -21.17 -32.37 28.13
CA THR A 9 -22.26 -31.54 27.57
C THR A 9 -22.04 -30.08 27.95
N TRP A 10 -22.07 -29.18 26.98
CA TRP A 10 -22.10 -27.73 27.21
C TRP A 10 -23.53 -27.21 27.09
N THR A 11 -24.06 -26.63 28.16
CA THR A 11 -25.25 -25.78 28.13
C THR A 11 -24.83 -24.35 27.81
N VAL A 12 -25.30 -23.82 26.69
CA VAL A 12 -25.16 -22.39 26.34
C VAL A 12 -26.33 -21.64 26.98
N SER A 13 -26.03 -20.73 27.90
CA SER A 13 -26.98 -19.72 28.38
C SER A 13 -26.57 -18.36 27.79
N GLU A 14 -27.28 -17.91 26.76
CA GLU A 14 -27.12 -16.54 26.26
C GLU A 14 -27.96 -15.55 27.10
N PRO A 15 -27.42 -14.36 27.44
CA PRO A 15 -28.23 -13.24 27.88
C PRO A 15 -28.74 -12.44 26.67
N LEU A 16 -30.06 -12.27 26.63
CA LEU A 16 -30.80 -11.45 25.68
C LEU A 16 -30.43 -9.96 25.84
N VAL A 17 -29.74 -9.37 24.86
CA VAL A 17 -29.52 -7.91 24.77
C VAL A 17 -30.70 -7.29 24.01
N ILE A 18 -31.56 -6.56 24.73
CA ILE A 18 -32.60 -5.71 24.13
C ILE A 18 -31.97 -4.35 23.84
N ALA A 19 -31.72 -4.05 22.57
CA ALA A 19 -31.33 -2.71 22.12
C ALA A 19 -32.59 -1.89 21.81
N THR A 20 -32.87 -0.91 22.67
CA THR A 20 -33.86 0.16 22.41
C THR A 20 -33.23 1.22 21.51
N VAL A 21 -33.76 1.38 20.30
CA VAL A 21 -33.45 2.50 19.41
C VAL A 21 -34.20 3.73 19.91
N SER A 22 -33.47 4.73 20.40
CA SER A 22 -34.02 6.06 20.72
C SER A 22 -33.65 7.02 19.58
N THR A 23 -34.65 7.42 18.79
CA THR A 23 -34.55 8.53 17.85
C THR A 23 -34.90 9.82 18.57
N SER A 24 -33.92 10.71 18.77
CA SER A 24 -34.18 12.09 19.17
C SER A 24 -34.41 12.96 17.94
N ILE A 25 -35.63 13.47 17.79
CA ILE A 25 -35.94 14.62 16.93
C ILE A 25 -36.25 15.78 17.86
N ALA A 26 -35.49 16.86 17.72
CA ALA A 26 -35.71 18.11 18.42
C ALA A 26 -36.88 18.88 17.77
N ALA A 27 -37.92 19.19 18.54
CA ALA A 27 -38.89 20.23 18.21
C ALA A 27 -39.36 20.89 19.51
N GLY A 28 -39.24 22.22 19.58
CA GLY A 28 -39.51 23.01 20.76
C GLY A 28 -40.92 23.61 20.82
N ARG A 29 -41.32 23.88 22.08
CA ARG A 29 -42.33 24.82 22.61
C ARG A 29 -43.82 24.43 22.62
N MET A 30 -44.32 24.32 23.88
CA MET A 30 -45.56 24.85 24.51
C MET A 30 -46.90 24.70 23.75
N ALA A 31 -48.04 24.28 24.32
CA ALA A 31 -48.60 24.44 25.67
C ALA A 31 -49.83 23.50 25.87
N GLN A 32 -50.07 23.14 27.13
CA GLN A 32 -51.34 22.85 27.84
C GLN A 32 -52.51 22.12 27.13
N ALA A 33 -52.87 20.93 27.62
CA ALA A 33 -54.13 20.60 28.33
C ALA A 33 -54.44 19.08 28.28
N SER A 34 -54.69 18.48 29.45
CA SER A 34 -55.39 17.18 29.63
C SER A 34 -56.86 17.48 30.03
N PRO A 35 -57.80 16.51 30.20
CA PRO A 35 -57.68 15.03 30.13
C PRO A 35 -58.87 14.30 29.42
N ALA A 36 -58.74 12.98 29.17
CA ALA A 36 -59.72 11.91 29.54
C ALA A 36 -59.54 10.57 28.76
N ILE A 37 -59.25 9.47 29.50
CA ILE A 37 -60.03 8.19 29.66
C ILE A 37 -60.76 7.67 28.37
N ASN A 38 -60.66 6.44 27.83
CA ASN A 38 -60.52 5.05 28.36
C ASN A 38 -60.10 4.06 27.21
N PRO A 39 -59.76 2.78 27.51
CA PRO A 39 -59.17 1.80 26.57
C PRO A 39 -60.14 0.74 26.04
N THR A 40 -59.83 0.12 24.89
CA THR A 40 -60.36 -1.20 24.49
C THR A 40 -59.42 -1.98 23.55
N SER A 41 -58.97 -3.13 24.04
CA SER A 41 -58.78 -4.46 23.40
C SER A 41 -58.85 -4.57 21.85
N SER A 42 -57.83 -5.07 21.15
CA SER A 42 -57.44 -6.48 20.94
C SER A 42 -57.76 -6.95 19.51
N SER A 43 -56.75 -7.47 18.80
CA SER A 43 -56.81 -8.74 18.06
C SER A 43 -55.53 -8.95 17.27
N GLN A 44 -55.03 -10.17 17.39
CA GLN A 44 -53.84 -10.71 16.75
C GLN A 44 -54.10 -11.02 15.27
N GLY A 45 -53.05 -10.93 14.45
CA GLY A 45 -53.07 -11.41 13.06
C GLY A 45 -51.66 -11.74 12.58
N THR A 46 -51.20 -12.95 12.86
CA THR A 46 -49.95 -13.53 12.34
C THR A 46 -50.17 -14.03 10.91
N ARG A 47 -49.32 -13.63 9.95
CA ARG A 47 -49.21 -14.29 8.63
C ARG A 47 -47.81 -14.88 8.45
N ARG A 48 -47.74 -16.21 8.35
CA ARG A 48 -46.58 -16.98 7.86
C ARG A 48 -46.53 -16.89 6.34
N LEU A 49 -45.37 -16.53 5.80
CA LEU A 49 -45.01 -16.76 4.40
C LEU A 49 -44.02 -17.93 4.35
N THR A 50 -44.35 -18.92 3.54
CA THR A 50 -43.53 -20.12 3.32
C THR A 50 -43.06 -20.06 1.87
N LEU A 51 -41.74 -19.99 1.64
CA LEU A 51 -41.16 -20.11 0.30
C LEU A 51 -40.58 -21.52 0.14
N ARG A 52 -40.96 -22.21 -0.94
CA ARG A 52 -40.39 -23.50 -1.37
C ARG A 52 -39.26 -23.24 -2.37
N PRO A 53 -38.20 -24.07 -2.39
CA PRO A 53 -37.12 -23.95 -3.37
C PRO A 53 -37.47 -24.71 -4.66
N ALA A 54 -36.98 -24.22 -5.79
CA ALA A 54 -36.98 -24.94 -7.06
C ALA A 54 -35.60 -24.82 -7.74
N LEU A 55 -34.96 -25.97 -7.90
CA LEU A 55 -34.00 -26.37 -8.92
C LEU A 55 -34.50 -27.74 -9.42
N PRO A 56 -34.18 -28.29 -10.62
CA PRO A 56 -32.83 -28.22 -11.23
C PRO A 56 -32.69 -28.39 -12.78
N PHE A 57 -31.42 -28.43 -13.23
CA PHE A 57 -30.83 -29.09 -14.42
C PHE A 57 -31.05 -28.54 -15.85
N TRP A 58 -29.95 -28.30 -16.59
CA TRP A 58 -29.43 -29.18 -17.67
C TRP A 58 -28.02 -28.76 -18.16
N ARG A 59 -27.31 -29.71 -18.75
CA ARG A 59 -25.89 -29.69 -19.19
C ARG A 59 -25.79 -29.79 -20.72
N ASP A 60 -24.64 -29.34 -21.24
CA ASP A 60 -23.89 -29.74 -22.44
C ASP A 60 -24.19 -29.14 -23.86
N ALA A 61 -23.16 -28.42 -24.33
CA ALA A 61 -22.34 -28.66 -25.54
C ALA A 61 -22.71 -28.11 -26.95
N HIS A 62 -21.68 -27.45 -27.52
CA HIS A 62 -21.34 -27.18 -28.94
C HIS A 62 -22.22 -26.26 -29.81
N GLY A 63 -21.55 -25.28 -30.44
CA GLY A 63 -22.03 -24.61 -31.65
C GLY A 63 -21.57 -23.15 -31.72
N GLY A 64 -20.48 -22.89 -32.44
CA GLY A 64 -20.07 -21.53 -32.77
C GLY A 64 -21.03 -20.88 -33.77
N LEU A 65 -21.19 -19.56 -33.66
CA LEU A 65 -21.30 -18.63 -34.78
C LEU A 65 -21.15 -17.21 -34.24
N ALA A 66 -20.42 -16.41 -35.00
CA ALA A 66 -20.15 -15.01 -34.78
C ALA A 66 -21.43 -14.19 -34.82
N ASP A 67 -21.52 -13.16 -33.99
CA ASP A 67 -22.10 -11.87 -34.38
C ASP A 67 -21.52 -10.76 -33.50
N GLY A 68 -20.99 -9.75 -34.18
CA GLY A 68 -20.32 -8.61 -33.58
C GLY A 68 -21.31 -7.53 -33.13
N VAL A 69 -20.96 -6.86 -32.04
CA VAL A 69 -21.49 -5.53 -31.71
C VAL A 69 -20.28 -4.64 -31.42
N LEU A 70 -19.81 -3.94 -32.45
CA LEU A 70 -18.89 -2.82 -32.33
C LEU A 70 -19.73 -1.54 -32.26
N SER A 71 -19.81 -0.93 -31.09
CA SER A 71 -20.27 0.46 -30.95
C SER A 71 -19.09 1.39 -31.22
N GLY A 72 -19.06 1.97 -32.42
CA GLY A 72 -18.13 3.03 -32.79
C GLY A 72 -18.54 4.39 -32.21
N CYS A 73 -17.56 5.13 -31.70
CA CYS A 73 -17.59 6.59 -31.60
C CYS A 73 -16.41 7.11 -32.44
N GLY A 74 -16.69 7.44 -33.70
CA GLY A 74 -15.79 8.18 -34.57
C GLY A 74 -16.26 9.63 -34.65
N CYS A 75 -15.36 10.57 -34.40
CA CYS A 75 -15.45 11.94 -34.88
C CYS A 75 -14.08 12.35 -35.41
N ALA A 76 -13.94 12.29 -36.72
CA ALA A 76 -12.93 13.02 -37.49
C ALA A 76 -13.43 14.45 -37.73
N MET A 77 -12.51 15.42 -37.80
CA MET A 77 -12.77 16.76 -38.34
C MET A 77 -11.68 17.09 -39.35
N ASP A 78 -12.15 17.50 -40.52
CA ASP A 78 -11.44 17.64 -41.79
C ASP A 78 -10.42 18.79 -41.82
N GLY A 79 -9.43 18.60 -42.69
CA GLY A 79 -8.52 19.64 -43.16
C GLY A 79 -9.17 20.52 -44.23
N GLY A 80 -8.76 21.80 -44.25
CA GLY A 80 -9.07 22.75 -45.30
C GLY A 80 -7.90 23.71 -45.49
N SER A 81 -7.20 23.56 -46.62
CA SER A 81 -6.14 24.45 -47.09
C SER A 81 -6.71 25.59 -47.94
N TRP A 82 -6.25 26.83 -47.75
CA TRP A 82 -6.19 27.86 -48.81
C TRP A 82 -4.97 28.77 -48.58
N GLY A 83 -4.17 28.98 -49.64
CA GLY A 83 -3.00 29.84 -49.65
C GLY A 83 -3.28 31.26 -50.17
N GLY A 84 -2.32 32.17 -49.97
CA GLY A 84 -2.33 33.51 -50.58
C GLY A 84 -1.38 34.54 -49.95
N SER A 85 -0.15 34.60 -50.47
CA SER A 85 0.76 35.75 -50.71
C SER A 85 0.80 37.01 -49.80
N ALA A 86 1.99 37.23 -49.24
CA ALA A 86 2.85 38.44 -49.10
C ALA A 86 2.27 39.89 -49.14
N GLY A 87 2.75 40.70 -48.19
CA GLY A 87 2.79 42.16 -48.26
C GLY A 87 3.37 42.80 -46.98
N ASP A 88 4.57 43.38 -47.07
CA ASP A 88 5.22 44.20 -46.04
C ASP A 88 4.50 45.54 -45.83
N ALA A 89 4.38 46.01 -44.58
CA ALA A 89 4.53 47.43 -44.22
C ALA A 89 4.51 47.65 -42.68
N SER A 90 5.60 48.25 -42.22
CA SER A 90 5.82 49.13 -41.07
C SER A 90 4.64 49.61 -40.19
N GLY A 91 4.86 49.53 -38.87
CA GLY A 91 4.74 50.68 -37.97
C GLY A 91 3.42 50.86 -37.21
N ALA A 92 3.46 50.60 -35.90
CA ALA A 92 2.96 51.44 -34.80
C ALA A 92 2.62 50.57 -33.58
N GLU A 93 3.42 50.70 -32.52
CA GLU A 93 3.14 50.15 -31.20
C GLU A 93 2.10 51.01 -30.47
N PHE A 94 1.01 50.39 -30.02
CA PHE A 94 0.17 50.87 -28.90
C PHE A 94 -0.31 49.66 -28.08
N PRO A 95 -0.33 49.74 -26.73
CA PRO A 95 -0.56 48.57 -25.89
C PRO A 95 -2.05 48.26 -25.82
N CYS A 96 -2.47 47.20 -26.52
CA CYS A 96 -3.78 46.60 -26.32
C CYS A 96 -3.71 45.64 -25.13
N TRP A 97 -4.41 45.98 -24.04
CA TRP A 97 -4.68 45.09 -22.93
C TRP A 97 -5.47 43.88 -23.45
N ARG A 98 -4.78 42.80 -23.80
CA ARG A 98 -5.42 41.52 -24.10
C ARG A 98 -5.92 40.92 -22.79
N PHE A 99 -7.22 41.09 -22.52
CA PHE A 99 -7.94 40.17 -21.64
C PHE A 99 -7.91 38.79 -22.32
N ALA A 100 -6.99 37.94 -21.87
CA ALA A 100 -7.00 36.54 -22.21
C ALA A 100 -8.25 35.93 -21.57
N TRP A 101 -9.26 35.66 -22.39
CA TRP A 101 -10.31 34.72 -22.03
C TRP A 101 -9.67 33.33 -22.02
N ILE A 102 -9.04 32.97 -20.90
CA ILE A 102 -8.75 31.58 -20.60
C ILE A 102 -10.11 30.90 -20.58
N ARG A 103 -10.43 30.14 -21.63
CA ARG A 103 -11.44 29.10 -21.49
C ARG A 103 -10.89 28.13 -20.46
N THR A 104 -11.27 28.34 -19.20
CA THR A 104 -11.23 27.28 -18.20
C THR A 104 -12.18 26.22 -18.71
N THR A 105 -11.65 25.27 -19.49
CA THR A 105 -12.29 23.98 -19.62
C THR A 105 -12.26 23.39 -18.23
N THR A 106 -13.30 23.68 -17.44
CA THR A 106 -13.62 22.90 -16.26
C THR A 106 -13.97 21.53 -16.84
N ILE A 107 -12.99 20.63 -16.85
CA ILE A 107 -13.27 19.22 -16.91
C ILE A 107 -14.03 18.97 -15.61
N ALA A 108 -15.35 18.94 -15.69
CA ALA A 108 -16.14 18.32 -14.65
C ALA A 108 -15.57 16.91 -14.47
N PRO A 109 -15.26 16.47 -13.24
CA PRO A 109 -14.84 15.09 -13.05
C PRO A 109 -15.98 14.22 -13.57
N CYS A 110 -15.72 13.53 -14.68
CA CYS A 110 -16.57 12.43 -15.12
C CYS A 110 -16.69 11.50 -13.90
N GLY A 111 -17.93 11.18 -13.51
CA GLY A 111 -18.24 10.56 -12.22
C GLY A 111 -17.25 9.46 -11.83
N ALA A 112 -16.76 9.56 -10.59
CA ALA A 112 -15.95 8.53 -9.96
C ALA A 112 -16.67 7.17 -10.05
N SER A 113 -16.25 6.39 -11.04
CA SER A 113 -16.70 5.01 -11.27
C SER A 113 -15.54 4.13 -11.73
N GLY A 114 -14.31 4.53 -11.40
CA GLY A 114 -13.16 3.65 -11.41
C GLY A 114 -13.06 2.95 -10.06
N ILE A 115 -12.97 1.63 -10.06
CA ILE A 115 -12.60 0.85 -8.88
C ILE A 115 -11.18 1.29 -8.48
N MET A 116 -11.01 1.78 -7.25
CA MET A 116 -9.67 2.12 -6.72
C MET A 116 -8.85 0.85 -6.50
N ASN A 117 -7.62 0.84 -7.03
CA ASN A 117 -6.64 -0.21 -6.82
C ASN A 117 -5.57 0.27 -5.81
N VAL A 118 -5.49 -0.39 -4.65
CA VAL A 118 -4.54 -0.03 -3.59
C VAL A 118 -3.46 -1.10 -3.46
N PHE A 119 -2.21 -0.67 -3.47
CA PHE A 119 -1.05 -1.51 -3.20
C PHE A 119 -0.59 -1.34 -1.74
N ILE A 120 -0.35 -2.43 -1.04
CA ILE A 120 0.18 -2.41 0.32
C ILE A 120 1.52 -3.15 0.32
N GLY A 121 2.62 -2.42 0.45
CA GLY A 121 3.92 -3.00 0.73
C GLY A 121 4.05 -3.26 2.23
N GLY A 122 4.34 -4.49 2.63
CA GLY A 122 4.53 -4.87 4.02
C GLY A 122 5.98 -5.15 4.37
N ASP A 123 6.36 -4.81 5.60
CA ASP A 123 7.62 -5.22 6.24
C ASP A 123 7.39 -5.56 7.73
N MET A 124 8.34 -6.20 8.42
CA MET A 124 8.12 -6.73 9.79
C MET A 124 8.80 -5.96 10.92
N GLU A 125 9.92 -5.29 10.69
CA GLU A 125 10.72 -4.67 11.74
C GLU A 125 9.93 -3.57 12.45
N GLY A 126 9.06 -2.87 11.72
CA GLY A 126 8.21 -1.78 12.20
C GLY A 126 6.83 -2.21 12.68
N ILE A 127 6.45 -3.48 12.59
CA ILE A 127 5.12 -3.93 13.05
C ILE A 127 4.99 -3.89 14.56
N THR A 128 3.74 -3.96 15.03
CA THR A 128 3.38 -4.05 16.45
C THR A 128 4.21 -5.08 17.21
N GLY A 129 4.87 -4.66 18.29
CA GLY A 129 5.49 -5.58 19.25
C GLY A 129 6.81 -6.26 18.83
N VAL A 130 7.31 -6.02 17.62
CA VAL A 130 8.61 -6.55 17.16
C VAL A 130 9.74 -5.65 17.63
N VAL A 131 10.76 -6.20 18.28
CA VAL A 131 11.92 -5.43 18.77
C VAL A 131 13.25 -6.15 18.58
N HIS A 132 13.22 -7.41 18.15
CA HIS A 132 14.40 -8.26 18.11
C HIS A 132 14.41 -9.19 16.89
N ARG A 133 15.61 -9.55 16.40
CA ARG A 133 15.80 -10.42 15.22
C ARG A 133 15.15 -11.80 15.34
N ASP A 134 15.02 -12.31 16.57
CA ASP A 134 14.37 -13.60 16.86
C ASP A 134 12.87 -13.61 16.46
N GLN A 135 12.30 -12.43 16.25
CA GLN A 135 10.94 -12.25 15.75
C GLN A 135 10.87 -12.09 14.23
N LEU A 136 12.01 -11.99 13.53
CA LEU A 136 12.10 -11.65 12.10
C LEU A 136 12.44 -12.86 11.22
N THR A 137 13.15 -13.85 11.73
CA THR A 137 13.62 -14.99 10.90
C THR A 137 12.92 -16.31 11.23
N PRO A 138 12.74 -17.22 10.25
CA PRO A 138 12.08 -18.52 10.46
C PRO A 138 12.64 -19.38 11.60
N GLU A 139 13.93 -19.22 11.89
CA GLU A 139 14.65 -19.97 12.93
C GLU A 139 14.39 -19.41 14.34
N GLY A 140 13.87 -18.19 14.43
CA GLY A 140 13.65 -17.50 15.69
C GLY A 140 12.39 -17.99 16.43
N HIS A 141 12.47 -18.04 17.75
CA HIS A 141 11.38 -18.53 18.59
C HIS A 141 10.16 -17.59 18.57
N GLY A 142 10.40 -16.29 18.45
CA GLY A 142 9.36 -15.25 18.38
C GLY A 142 8.68 -15.11 17.01
N TRP A 143 9.23 -15.70 15.95
CA TRP A 143 8.81 -15.44 14.57
C TRP A 143 7.34 -15.78 14.29
N GLN A 144 6.85 -16.94 14.75
CA GLN A 144 5.45 -17.33 14.51
C GLN A 144 4.45 -16.37 15.18
N ALA A 145 4.80 -15.83 16.36
CA ALA A 145 3.97 -14.82 17.01
C ALA A 145 4.01 -13.49 16.23
N ALA A 146 5.19 -13.09 15.75
CA ALA A 146 5.36 -11.88 14.97
C ALA A 146 4.62 -11.91 13.63
N ARG A 147 4.57 -13.06 12.94
CA ARG A 147 3.80 -13.25 11.70
C ARG A 147 2.29 -12.98 11.88
N ARG A 148 1.73 -13.37 13.02
CA ARG A 148 0.33 -13.07 13.36
C ARG A 148 0.11 -11.58 13.57
N LEU A 149 1.03 -10.92 14.27
CA LEU A 149 1.00 -9.46 14.45
C LEU A 149 1.17 -8.72 13.12
N TYR A 150 2.03 -9.24 12.24
CA TYR A 150 2.28 -8.65 10.92
C TYR A 150 1.03 -8.74 10.05
N THR A 151 0.43 -9.92 9.98
CA THR A 151 -0.84 -10.13 9.26
C THR A 151 -1.96 -9.27 9.85
N ALA A 152 -2.02 -9.10 11.18
CA ALA A 152 -3.01 -8.24 11.82
C ALA A 152 -2.82 -6.75 11.51
N ASP A 153 -1.58 -6.23 11.48
CA ASP A 153 -1.28 -4.84 11.10
C ASP A 153 -1.64 -4.58 9.63
N ILE A 154 -1.34 -5.54 8.74
CA ILE A 154 -1.77 -5.52 7.33
C ILE A 154 -3.30 -5.49 7.22
N ASN A 155 -4.00 -6.38 7.93
CA ASN A 155 -5.46 -6.43 7.93
C ASN A 155 -6.10 -5.14 8.46
N ALA A 156 -5.46 -4.48 9.43
CA ALA A 156 -5.90 -3.18 9.91
C ALA A 156 -5.83 -2.10 8.81
N ALA A 157 -4.75 -2.10 8.02
CA ALA A 157 -4.62 -1.20 6.87
C ALA A 157 -5.67 -1.51 5.79
N VAL A 158 -5.86 -2.79 5.44
CA VAL A 158 -6.89 -3.25 4.50
C VAL A 158 -8.28 -2.79 4.94
N THR A 159 -8.63 -3.01 6.22
CA THR A 159 -9.91 -2.59 6.79
C THR A 159 -10.09 -1.07 6.69
N GLY A 160 -9.02 -0.31 6.96
CA GLY A 160 -9.08 1.16 6.85
C GLY A 160 -9.27 1.65 5.42
N VAL A 161 -8.74 0.95 4.41
CA VAL A 161 -9.04 1.26 3.01
C VAL A 161 -10.51 1.00 2.71
N LEU A 162 -11.02 -0.18 3.07
CA LEU A 162 -12.39 -0.61 2.77
C LEU A 162 -13.46 0.21 3.50
N ASP A 163 -13.15 0.73 4.69
CA ASP A 163 -14.02 1.65 5.41
C ASP A 163 -14.32 2.95 4.64
N GLU A 164 -13.37 3.44 3.84
CA GLU A 164 -13.54 4.65 3.04
C GLU A 164 -13.91 4.34 1.59
N HIS A 165 -13.42 3.21 1.05
CA HIS A 165 -13.70 2.77 -0.31
C HIS A 165 -14.03 1.27 -0.34
N PRO A 166 -15.29 0.89 -0.07
CA PRO A 166 -15.70 -0.53 0.10
C PRO A 166 -15.41 -1.43 -1.10
N ASP A 167 -15.43 -0.88 -2.31
CA ASP A 167 -15.21 -1.62 -3.55
C ASP A 167 -13.73 -1.65 -4.00
N ALA A 168 -12.79 -1.20 -3.14
CA ALA A 168 -11.38 -1.13 -3.50
C ALA A 168 -10.79 -2.53 -3.74
N ARG A 169 -9.97 -2.66 -4.78
CA ARG A 169 -9.14 -3.85 -5.01
C ARG A 169 -7.81 -3.66 -4.31
N ILE A 170 -7.41 -4.64 -3.52
CA ILE A 170 -6.23 -4.48 -2.65
C ILE A 170 -5.24 -5.60 -2.96
N ARG A 171 -4.00 -5.22 -3.25
CA ARG A 171 -2.88 -6.15 -3.37
C ARG A 171 -1.87 -5.88 -2.28
N VAL A 172 -1.49 -6.92 -1.56
CA VAL A 172 -0.50 -6.88 -0.49
C VAL A 172 0.76 -7.60 -0.96
N ALA A 173 1.91 -6.96 -0.84
CA ALA A 173 3.20 -7.58 -1.07
C ALA A 173 3.94 -7.78 0.25
N ASP A 174 4.25 -9.05 0.56
CA ASP A 174 5.15 -9.36 1.66
C ASP A 174 6.58 -9.02 1.26
N GLY A 175 7.18 -8.04 1.94
CA GLY A 175 8.50 -7.51 1.65
C GLY A 175 9.61 -7.96 2.61
N HIS A 176 9.28 -8.66 3.70
CA HIS A 176 10.25 -8.94 4.76
C HIS A 176 11.03 -10.23 4.53
N GLY A 177 12.37 -10.20 4.64
CA GLY A 177 13.21 -11.41 4.66
C GLY A 177 12.91 -12.41 3.54
N THR A 178 12.35 -13.58 3.87
CA THR A 178 12.01 -14.61 2.86
C THR A 178 10.73 -14.31 2.08
N MET A 179 10.00 -13.24 2.43
CA MET A 179 8.75 -12.77 1.83
C MET A 179 7.61 -13.80 1.89
N ARG A 180 7.60 -14.60 2.97
CA ARG A 180 6.66 -15.71 3.22
C ARG A 180 6.16 -15.69 4.68
N ASN A 181 5.93 -14.49 5.20
CA ASN A 181 5.65 -14.20 6.59
C ASN A 181 4.17 -13.88 6.81
N ILE A 182 3.50 -13.21 5.89
CA ILE A 182 2.04 -13.01 5.95
C ILE A 182 1.34 -14.36 5.91
N LEU A 183 0.39 -14.57 6.82
CA LEU A 183 -0.41 -15.79 6.92
C LEU A 183 -1.60 -15.67 5.97
N ILE A 184 -1.58 -16.41 4.87
CA ILE A 184 -2.63 -16.31 3.84
C ILE A 184 -4.00 -16.76 4.36
N GLU A 185 -4.02 -17.69 5.30
CA GLU A 185 -5.23 -18.18 5.97
C GLU A 185 -5.87 -17.13 6.89
N ASP A 186 -5.10 -16.14 7.35
CA ASP A 186 -5.54 -15.07 8.24
C ASP A 186 -5.63 -13.72 7.53
N LEU A 187 -5.21 -13.63 6.27
CA LEU A 187 -5.26 -12.39 5.48
C LEU A 187 -6.72 -12.04 5.14
N HIS A 188 -7.03 -10.75 5.19
CA HIS A 188 -8.36 -10.24 4.86
C HIS A 188 -8.80 -10.69 3.45
N GLU A 189 -10.02 -11.23 3.34
CA GLU A 189 -10.51 -11.91 2.12
C GLU A 189 -10.56 -11.02 0.86
N ALA A 190 -10.66 -9.71 1.04
CA ALA A 190 -10.62 -8.72 -0.06
C ALA A 190 -9.22 -8.47 -0.64
N ALA A 191 -8.16 -9.03 -0.05
CA ALA A 191 -6.78 -8.77 -0.46
C ALA A 191 -6.16 -9.94 -1.25
N GLU A 192 -5.42 -9.60 -2.30
CA GLU A 192 -4.55 -10.54 -3.01
C GLU A 192 -3.13 -10.48 -2.44
N LEU A 193 -2.49 -11.64 -2.22
CA LEU A 193 -1.14 -11.71 -1.65
C LEU A 193 -0.07 -12.01 -2.70
N VAL A 194 0.92 -11.13 -2.78
CA VAL A 194 2.21 -11.38 -3.42
C VAL A 194 3.15 -11.95 -2.36
N THR A 195 3.38 -13.27 -2.37
CA THR A 195 4.34 -13.98 -1.48
C THR A 195 5.43 -14.74 -2.28
N GLY A 196 6.59 -15.02 -1.67
CA GLY A 196 7.74 -15.71 -2.27
C GLY A 196 9.01 -14.85 -2.36
N GLY A 197 10.19 -15.46 -2.28
CA GLY A 197 11.47 -14.74 -2.12
C GLY A 197 11.84 -13.82 -3.28
N ALA A 198 12.62 -12.77 -2.97
CA ALA A 198 13.00 -11.71 -3.91
C ALA A 198 14.13 -12.06 -4.89
N ASN A 199 14.12 -13.26 -5.49
CA ASN A 199 15.01 -13.56 -6.60
C ASN A 199 14.74 -12.57 -7.76
N PHE A 200 15.79 -11.98 -8.33
CA PHE A 200 15.68 -10.99 -9.41
C PHE A 200 14.84 -11.46 -10.61
N ARG A 201 14.76 -12.77 -10.89
CA ARG A 201 13.97 -13.33 -12.00
C ARG A 201 12.47 -13.27 -11.75
N ASN A 202 12.05 -13.39 -10.49
CA ASN A 202 10.64 -13.50 -10.11
C ASN A 202 10.12 -12.23 -9.43
N ARG A 203 11.01 -11.49 -8.75
CA ARG A 203 10.71 -10.26 -8.03
C ARG A 203 11.80 -9.19 -8.25
N PRO A 204 11.99 -8.71 -9.48
CA PRO A 204 12.94 -7.63 -9.76
C PRO A 204 12.67 -6.36 -8.95
N LEU A 205 11.43 -6.12 -8.54
CA LEU A 205 11.05 -4.95 -7.73
C LEU A 205 11.05 -5.21 -6.21
N CYS A 206 11.60 -6.34 -5.76
CA CYS A 206 11.75 -6.68 -4.34
C CYS A 206 10.43 -6.49 -3.56
N GLN A 207 10.42 -5.62 -2.53
CA GLN A 207 9.28 -5.33 -1.67
C GLN A 207 8.07 -4.79 -2.45
N MET A 208 8.28 -4.14 -3.60
CA MET A 208 7.22 -3.54 -4.43
C MET A 208 6.77 -4.46 -5.58
N GLN A 209 7.16 -5.74 -5.59
CA GLN A 209 6.73 -6.64 -6.67
C GLN A 209 5.20 -6.80 -6.71
N GLY A 210 4.65 -6.77 -7.93
CA GLY A 210 3.21 -6.91 -8.18
C GLY A 210 2.47 -5.58 -8.37
N ILE A 211 3.20 -4.45 -8.31
CA ILE A 211 2.76 -3.14 -8.77
C ILE A 211 2.81 -3.03 -10.30
N ASP A 212 1.89 -2.25 -10.85
CA ASP A 212 1.85 -1.79 -12.23
C ASP A 212 1.14 -0.41 -12.30
N ASP A 213 0.90 0.10 -13.51
CA ASP A 213 0.25 1.40 -13.76
C ASP A 213 -1.28 1.40 -13.52
N SER A 214 -1.87 0.26 -13.14
CA SER A 214 -3.29 0.19 -12.79
C SER A 214 -3.57 0.59 -11.34
N PHE A 215 -2.55 0.70 -10.50
CA PHE A 215 -2.69 1.09 -9.10
C PHE A 215 -2.84 2.60 -8.92
N ASP A 216 -3.60 2.99 -7.90
CA ASP A 216 -3.93 4.39 -7.61
C ASP A 216 -3.18 4.91 -6.38
N LEU A 217 -3.00 4.06 -5.37
CA LEU A 217 -2.50 4.45 -4.05
C LEU A 217 -1.63 3.36 -3.45
N ALA A 218 -0.54 3.73 -2.80
CA ALA A 218 0.29 2.82 -2.01
C ALA A 218 0.27 3.12 -0.52
N LEU A 219 0.27 2.07 0.31
CA LEU A 219 0.52 2.12 1.75
C LEU A 219 1.75 1.28 2.07
N LEU A 220 2.65 1.79 2.91
CA LEU A 220 3.85 1.10 3.38
C LEU A 220 3.66 0.75 4.86
N VAL A 221 3.47 -0.53 5.18
CA VAL A 221 3.07 -0.98 6.51
C VAL A 221 4.19 -1.77 7.19
N GLY A 222 4.60 -1.34 8.38
CA GLY A 222 5.57 -2.06 9.20
C GLY A 222 7.03 -1.80 8.87
N PHE A 223 7.34 -0.64 8.28
CA PHE A 223 8.70 -0.26 7.89
C PHE A 223 9.55 0.25 9.07
N HIS A 224 10.86 0.31 8.86
CA HIS A 224 11.85 0.76 9.83
C HIS A 224 12.80 1.81 9.27
N SER A 225 13.59 2.44 10.15
CA SER A 225 14.58 3.44 9.77
C SER A 225 15.78 2.82 9.05
N LYS A 226 16.46 3.65 8.26
CA LYS A 226 17.55 3.23 7.37
C LYS A 226 18.82 2.81 8.11
N SER A 227 19.68 2.08 7.41
CA SER A 227 21.02 1.79 7.89
C SER A 227 21.76 3.06 8.34
N GLY A 228 22.51 2.96 9.44
CA GLY A 228 23.23 4.07 10.05
C GLY A 228 22.38 5.08 10.84
N SER A 229 21.05 4.95 10.94
CA SER A 229 20.20 5.85 11.73
C SER A 229 20.36 5.69 13.25
N GLY A 230 20.77 4.51 13.72
CA GLY A 230 20.77 4.13 15.14
C GLY A 230 19.39 3.79 15.71
N GLY A 231 18.36 3.76 14.85
CA GLY A 231 16.98 3.43 15.21
C GLY A 231 16.75 1.94 15.49
N LEU A 232 15.53 1.58 15.87
CA LEU A 232 15.18 0.20 16.20
C LEU A 232 15.29 -0.70 14.95
N LEU A 233 16.10 -1.76 15.03
CA LEU A 233 16.29 -2.74 13.93
C LEU A 233 16.72 -2.10 12.58
N HIS A 234 17.36 -0.94 12.66
CA HIS A 234 17.64 -0.13 11.48
C HIS A 234 18.59 -0.81 10.49
N HIS A 235 18.22 -0.81 9.21
CA HIS A 235 19.03 -1.28 8.09
C HIS A 235 18.38 -0.83 6.77
N THR A 236 18.92 -1.25 5.62
CA THR A 236 18.30 -0.98 4.31
C THR A 236 18.34 -2.24 3.44
N TYR A 237 17.18 -2.81 3.14
CA TYR A 237 16.85 -4.07 2.47
C TYR A 237 17.55 -5.32 3.03
N VAL A 238 18.86 -5.44 2.83
CA VAL A 238 19.62 -6.64 3.19
C VAL A 238 20.78 -6.21 4.07
N GLY A 239 20.54 -6.10 5.38
CA GLY A 239 21.48 -5.53 6.35
C GLY A 239 22.81 -6.26 6.50
N VAL A 240 22.93 -7.51 6.01
CA VAL A 240 24.20 -8.24 5.95
C VAL A 240 25.05 -7.91 4.72
N ASN A 241 24.44 -7.32 3.70
CA ASN A 241 25.07 -6.99 2.43
C ASN A 241 25.26 -5.48 2.28
N ILE A 242 24.20 -4.72 2.52
CA ILE A 242 24.11 -3.28 2.27
C ILE A 242 24.49 -2.50 3.52
N ARG A 243 25.58 -1.72 3.43
CA ARG A 243 25.96 -0.71 4.43
C ARG A 243 25.15 0.57 4.23
N ASN A 244 25.13 1.09 3.00
CA ASN A 244 24.37 2.28 2.61
C ASN A 244 23.73 2.07 1.24
N PHE A 245 22.55 2.66 1.06
CA PHE A 245 21.90 2.79 -0.24
C PHE A 245 21.72 4.27 -0.53
N LEU A 246 22.34 4.75 -1.60
CA LEU A 246 22.30 6.14 -2.01
C LEU A 246 21.47 6.29 -3.28
N VAL A 247 20.68 7.37 -3.35
CA VAL A 247 20.04 7.81 -4.59
C VAL A 247 20.49 9.24 -4.85
N ASN A 248 21.12 9.48 -6.00
CA ASN A 248 21.69 10.76 -6.40
C ASN A 248 22.58 11.38 -5.29
N GLY A 249 23.41 10.56 -4.65
CA GLY A 249 24.35 10.96 -3.61
C GLY A 249 23.76 11.14 -2.21
N LYS A 250 22.45 10.95 -2.01
CA LYS A 250 21.80 11.00 -0.69
C LYS A 250 21.54 9.59 -0.17
N ALA A 251 21.96 9.29 1.06
CA ALA A 251 21.65 8.04 1.74
C ALA A 251 20.15 7.98 2.14
N LEU A 252 19.46 6.96 1.65
CA LEU A 252 18.01 6.78 1.80
C LEU A 252 17.65 5.41 2.39
N GLY A 253 16.52 5.39 3.09
CA GLY A 253 15.89 4.17 3.55
C GLY A 253 14.96 3.56 2.51
N GLU A 254 14.44 2.38 2.85
CA GLU A 254 13.54 1.61 2.00
C GLU A 254 12.29 2.41 1.63
N ILE A 255 11.71 3.17 2.57
CA ILE A 255 10.48 3.93 2.32
C ILE A 255 10.62 4.92 1.16
N ALA A 256 11.77 5.59 1.05
CA ALA A 256 12.01 6.60 0.02
C ALA A 256 12.34 5.94 -1.32
N ILE A 257 13.13 4.86 -1.30
CA ILE A 257 13.47 4.11 -2.51
C ILE A 257 12.21 3.44 -3.09
N ASN A 258 11.40 2.80 -2.23
CA ASN A 258 10.12 2.21 -2.62
C ASN A 258 9.15 3.26 -3.15
N ALA A 259 9.06 4.44 -2.52
CA ALA A 259 8.25 5.53 -3.04
C ALA A 259 8.68 5.94 -4.46
N MET A 260 9.98 6.00 -4.77
CA MET A 260 10.46 6.30 -6.12
C MET A 260 10.12 5.18 -7.13
N VAL A 261 10.21 3.91 -6.71
CA VAL A 261 9.78 2.77 -7.52
C VAL A 261 8.28 2.87 -7.82
N LEU A 262 7.44 3.09 -6.81
CA LEU A 262 5.99 3.30 -6.95
C LEU A 262 5.67 4.51 -7.85
N GLY A 263 6.42 5.61 -7.70
CA GLY A 263 6.31 6.80 -8.53
C GLY A 263 6.58 6.54 -10.02
N SER A 264 7.37 5.51 -10.36
CA SER A 264 7.59 5.07 -11.75
C SER A 264 6.33 4.49 -12.41
N PHE A 265 5.31 4.17 -11.62
CA PHE A 265 4.00 3.70 -12.04
C PHE A 265 2.89 4.73 -11.81
N GLY A 266 3.25 5.97 -11.41
CA GLY A 266 2.26 7.01 -11.12
C GLY A 266 1.53 6.82 -9.79
N VAL A 267 2.08 6.00 -8.87
CA VAL A 267 1.42 5.64 -7.60
C VAL A 267 2.03 6.41 -6.44
N PRO A 268 1.31 7.35 -5.79
CA PRO A 268 1.79 8.04 -4.60
C PRO A 268 1.67 7.18 -3.34
N VAL A 269 2.51 7.45 -2.34
CA VAL A 269 2.42 6.85 -1.00
C VAL A 269 1.50 7.70 -0.12
N GLY A 270 0.46 7.08 0.44
CA GLY A 270 -0.50 7.76 1.32
C GLY A 270 -0.25 7.55 2.82
N LEU A 271 0.34 6.41 3.19
CA LEU A 271 0.59 6.04 4.58
C LEU A 271 1.93 5.31 4.70
N VAL A 272 2.66 5.62 5.76
CA VAL A 272 3.76 4.81 6.29
C VAL A 272 3.44 4.43 7.74
N THR A 273 3.64 3.17 8.12
CA THR A 273 3.58 2.74 9.52
C THR A 273 4.91 2.12 9.94
N GLY A 274 5.31 2.34 11.19
CA GLY A 274 6.59 1.86 11.70
C GLY A 274 6.90 2.31 13.12
N SER A 275 8.15 2.16 13.54
CA SER A 275 8.66 2.67 14.82
C SER A 275 8.77 4.20 14.82
N SER A 276 8.67 4.86 15.98
CA SER A 276 8.67 6.33 16.06
C SER A 276 9.92 7.02 15.48
N ASP A 277 11.08 6.35 15.44
CA ASP A 277 12.31 6.88 14.85
C ASP A 277 12.24 7.03 13.32
N LEU A 278 11.33 6.32 12.64
CA LEU A 278 11.09 6.45 11.20
C LEU A 278 10.41 7.78 10.82
N ALA A 279 9.80 8.48 11.78
CA ALA A 279 9.02 9.69 11.53
C ALA A 279 9.81 10.80 10.82
N GLU A 280 11.08 10.98 11.17
CA GLU A 280 11.94 12.00 10.56
C GLU A 280 12.28 11.64 9.12
N GLU A 281 12.49 10.38 8.78
CA GLU A 281 12.70 9.97 7.39
C GLU A 281 11.43 10.15 6.56
N VAL A 282 10.25 9.81 7.09
CA VAL A 282 8.97 10.06 6.40
C VAL A 282 8.81 11.54 6.06
N LYS A 283 9.14 12.43 7.01
CA LYS A 283 9.03 13.87 6.83
C LYS A 283 10.07 14.44 5.85
N ASN A 284 11.30 13.93 5.89
CA ASN A 284 12.43 14.53 5.17
C ASN A 284 12.68 13.89 3.78
N ASP A 285 12.23 12.65 3.58
CA ASP A 285 12.58 11.85 2.42
C ASP A 285 11.37 11.50 1.53
N LEU A 286 10.13 11.72 1.98
CA LEU A 286 8.91 11.56 1.16
C LEU A 286 8.30 12.90 0.72
N THR A 287 7.58 12.87 -0.41
CA THR A 287 6.93 14.05 -1.01
C THR A 287 5.42 14.03 -0.76
N GLY A 288 4.83 15.19 -0.46
CA GLY A 288 3.39 15.34 -0.24
C GLY A 288 2.93 15.08 1.20
N LYS A 289 1.62 15.10 1.44
CA LYS A 289 1.04 14.93 2.78
C LYS A 289 0.92 13.45 3.16
N VAL A 290 2.03 12.72 3.20
CA VAL A 290 2.05 11.31 3.61
C VAL A 290 1.65 11.18 5.09
N GLY A 291 0.74 10.25 5.40
CA GLY A 291 0.40 9.91 6.78
C GLY A 291 1.49 9.07 7.45
N PHE A 292 1.71 9.26 8.75
CA PHE A 292 2.60 8.40 9.53
C PHE A 292 1.90 7.88 10.79
N VAL A 293 2.01 6.57 11.04
CA VAL A 293 1.52 5.93 12.27
C VAL A 293 2.67 5.22 12.96
N ALA A 294 3.00 5.68 14.17
CA ALA A 294 3.95 4.99 15.04
C ALA A 294 3.25 3.79 15.72
N THR A 295 3.70 2.58 15.43
CA THR A 295 3.22 1.34 16.07
C THR A 295 3.82 1.15 17.48
N LYS A 296 4.99 1.74 17.70
CA LYS A 296 5.78 1.69 18.94
C LYS A 296 6.72 2.88 19.04
N GLN A 297 7.11 3.23 20.26
CA GLN A 297 8.09 4.27 20.54
C GLN A 297 9.47 3.65 20.76
N THR A 298 10.45 4.09 19.97
CA THR A 298 11.83 3.59 20.03
C THR A 298 12.56 4.12 21.27
N LEU A 299 13.23 3.22 21.98
CA LEU A 299 14.12 3.54 23.10
C LEU A 299 15.61 3.36 22.74
N GLY A 300 15.89 2.71 21.63
CA GLY A 300 17.22 2.42 21.12
C GLY A 300 17.19 1.34 20.05
N PRO A 301 18.35 0.78 19.66
CA PRO A 301 18.43 -0.12 18.51
C PRO A 301 17.76 -1.49 18.70
N SER A 302 17.37 -1.83 19.93
CA SER A 302 16.85 -3.16 20.30
C SER A 302 15.70 -3.13 21.33
N ALA A 303 15.13 -1.95 21.62
CA ALA A 303 14.06 -1.81 22.60
C ALA A 303 13.05 -0.72 22.21
N ALA A 304 11.77 -0.94 22.55
CA ALA A 304 10.69 0.02 22.35
C ALA A 304 9.58 -0.11 23.38
N ILE A 305 8.85 0.98 23.60
CA ILE A 305 7.56 0.99 24.28
C ILE A 305 6.48 0.65 23.24
N CYS A 306 5.86 -0.51 23.39
CA CYS A 306 4.88 -1.02 22.45
C CYS A 306 3.45 -0.79 22.94
N LEU A 307 2.54 -0.47 22.01
CA LEU A 307 1.11 -0.47 22.29
C LEU A 307 0.54 -1.89 22.11
N PRO A 308 -0.54 -2.25 22.82
CA PRO A 308 -1.24 -3.51 22.57
C PRO A 308 -1.79 -3.58 21.14
N PRO A 309 -1.89 -4.77 20.51
CA PRO A 309 -2.29 -4.92 19.10
C PRO A 309 -3.62 -4.27 18.73
N MET A 310 -4.62 -4.29 19.63
CA MET A 310 -5.90 -3.62 19.36
C MET A 310 -5.75 -2.10 19.21
N ARG A 311 -4.78 -1.50 19.91
CA ARG A 311 -4.52 -0.05 19.86
C ARG A 311 -3.79 0.31 18.57
N THR A 312 -2.75 -0.43 18.20
CA THR A 312 -2.04 -0.22 16.94
C THR A 312 -2.95 -0.46 15.74
N ALA A 313 -3.76 -1.52 15.75
CA ALA A 313 -4.74 -1.79 14.70
C ALA A 313 -5.71 -0.62 14.46
N SER A 314 -6.25 0.00 15.53
CA SER A 314 -7.10 1.18 15.39
C SER A 314 -6.37 2.36 14.74
N LEU A 315 -5.12 2.61 15.14
CA LEU A 315 -4.33 3.71 14.58
C LEU A 315 -3.98 3.48 13.11
N ILE A 316 -3.62 2.25 12.74
CA ILE A 316 -3.30 1.87 11.35
C ILE A 316 -4.55 1.99 10.48
N ARG A 317 -5.70 1.49 10.97
CA ARG A 317 -7.00 1.61 10.30
C ARG A 317 -7.34 3.08 10.03
N ASP A 318 -7.28 3.95 11.04
CA ASP A 318 -7.58 5.37 10.88
C ASP A 318 -6.56 6.10 9.97
N GLY A 319 -5.29 5.69 10.01
CA GLY A 319 -4.25 6.17 9.10
C GLY A 319 -4.55 5.82 7.64
N ALA A 320 -4.95 4.58 7.36
CA ALA A 320 -5.31 4.13 6.03
C ALA A 320 -6.57 4.82 5.49
N ARG A 321 -7.60 5.00 6.34
CA ARG A 321 -8.78 5.81 6.00
C ARG A 321 -8.39 7.24 5.59
N THR A 322 -7.52 7.85 6.38
CA THR A 322 -7.04 9.21 6.10
C THR A 322 -6.24 9.28 4.79
N ALA A 323 -5.43 8.26 4.50
CA ALA A 323 -4.68 8.18 3.24
C ALA A 323 -5.61 8.14 2.01
N VAL A 324 -6.67 7.33 2.05
CA VAL A 324 -7.70 7.27 0.98
C VAL A 324 -8.39 8.62 0.79
N ARG A 325 -8.77 9.29 1.89
CA ARG A 325 -9.37 10.64 1.82
C ARG A 325 -8.43 11.67 1.19
N ARG A 326 -7.15 11.65 1.56
CA ARG A 326 -6.12 12.56 1.00
C ARG A 326 -5.88 12.30 -0.48
N PHE A 327 -5.90 11.03 -0.89
CA PHE A 327 -5.81 10.66 -2.30
C PHE A 327 -6.97 11.28 -3.11
N HIS A 328 -8.22 11.07 -2.67
CA HIS A 328 -9.39 11.65 -3.33
C HIS A 328 -9.40 13.19 -3.33
N ALA A 329 -8.83 13.81 -2.30
CA ALA A 329 -8.66 15.25 -2.21
C ALA A 329 -7.48 15.81 -3.04
N GLY A 330 -6.69 14.95 -3.71
CA GLY A 330 -5.53 15.36 -4.50
C GLY A 330 -4.37 15.92 -3.66
N GLU A 331 -4.26 15.52 -2.39
CA GLU A 331 -3.25 16.05 -1.46
C GLU A 331 -1.95 15.23 -1.41
N LEU A 332 -1.91 14.10 -2.12
CA LEU A 332 -0.74 13.25 -2.25
C LEU A 332 0.06 13.63 -3.49
N ALA A 333 1.37 13.39 -3.46
CA ALA A 333 2.27 13.76 -4.54
C ALA A 333 3.20 12.60 -4.89
N LEU A 334 3.54 12.51 -6.18
CA LEU A 334 4.58 11.60 -6.64
C LEU A 334 5.96 12.15 -6.25
N PRO A 335 6.94 11.29 -5.97
CA PRO A 335 8.32 11.72 -5.86
C PRO A 335 8.76 12.40 -7.17
N PRO A 336 9.52 13.50 -7.09
CA PRO A 336 9.99 14.19 -8.29
C PRO A 336 10.97 13.30 -9.07
N VAL A 337 10.84 13.29 -10.40
CA VAL A 337 11.85 12.69 -11.29
C VAL A 337 12.99 13.70 -11.45
N PRO A 338 14.23 13.39 -11.01
CA PRO A 338 15.34 14.32 -11.13
C PRO A 338 15.71 14.54 -12.61
N ALA A 339 16.13 15.76 -12.97
CA ALA A 339 16.43 16.11 -14.36
C ALA A 339 17.52 15.24 -15.01
N GLY A 340 18.48 14.75 -14.22
CA GLY A 340 19.53 13.82 -14.67
C GLY A 340 19.15 12.33 -14.54
N GLY A 341 17.89 12.02 -14.21
CA GLY A 341 17.44 10.68 -13.90
C GLY A 341 17.85 10.21 -12.49
N PHE A 342 17.82 8.89 -12.30
CA PHE A 342 18.17 8.23 -11.06
C PHE A 342 19.54 7.57 -11.19
N VAL A 343 20.40 7.83 -10.21
CA VAL A 343 21.63 7.07 -9.94
C VAL A 343 21.44 6.41 -8.60
N MET A 344 21.34 5.09 -8.59
CA MET A 344 21.28 4.30 -7.37
C MET A 344 22.65 3.70 -7.11
N GLU A 345 23.16 3.81 -5.89
CA GLU A 345 24.43 3.27 -5.46
C GLU A 345 24.26 2.44 -4.19
N VAL A 346 24.91 1.29 -4.16
CA VAL A 346 24.96 0.41 -3.00
C VAL A 346 26.41 0.32 -2.53
N GLU A 347 26.61 0.69 -1.27
CA GLU A 347 27.84 0.40 -0.55
C GLU A 347 27.66 -0.92 0.21
N THR A 348 28.55 -1.87 -0.03
CA THR A 348 28.54 -3.19 0.59
C THR A 348 29.52 -3.28 1.76
N TYR A 349 29.34 -4.27 2.63
CA TYR A 349 30.30 -4.49 3.71
C TYR A 349 31.65 -5.03 3.24
N ARG A 350 31.65 -5.81 2.16
CA ARG A 350 32.81 -6.57 1.68
C ARG A 350 32.99 -6.38 0.17
N ARG A 351 34.25 -6.28 -0.26
CA ARG A 351 34.61 -6.11 -1.68
C ARG A 351 34.01 -7.21 -2.55
N GLU A 352 34.01 -8.45 -2.08
CA GLU A 352 33.53 -9.61 -2.83
C GLU A 352 32.06 -9.45 -3.25
N MET A 353 31.22 -8.86 -2.39
CA MET A 353 29.80 -8.60 -2.71
C MET A 353 29.68 -7.66 -3.92
N THR A 354 30.53 -6.63 -3.97
CA THR A 354 30.64 -5.73 -5.12
C THR A 354 31.17 -6.45 -6.36
N GLU A 355 32.14 -7.37 -6.24
CA GLU A 355 32.64 -8.16 -7.38
C GLU A 355 31.53 -9.00 -8.05
N GLN A 356 30.62 -9.63 -7.28
CA GLN A 356 29.49 -10.36 -7.91
C GLN A 356 28.50 -9.42 -8.57
N ALA A 357 28.21 -8.28 -7.94
CA ALA A 357 27.26 -7.31 -8.48
C ALA A 357 27.72 -6.82 -9.86
N LEU A 358 29.02 -6.65 -10.07
CA LEU A 358 29.59 -6.21 -11.36
C LEU A 358 29.44 -7.22 -12.51
N LEU A 359 29.03 -8.46 -12.21
CA LEU A 359 28.69 -9.44 -13.25
C LEU A 359 27.32 -9.16 -13.89
N VAL A 360 26.53 -8.25 -13.30
CA VAL A 360 25.22 -7.86 -13.82
C VAL A 360 25.39 -6.72 -14.85
N PRO A 361 24.89 -6.89 -16.09
CA PRO A 361 24.89 -5.83 -17.08
C PRO A 361 24.19 -4.56 -16.57
N GLY A 362 24.82 -3.39 -16.79
CA GLY A 362 24.29 -2.09 -16.36
C GLY A 362 24.76 -1.66 -14.95
N ILE A 363 25.53 -2.50 -14.25
CA ILE A 363 26.17 -2.14 -12.98
C ILE A 363 27.60 -1.66 -13.21
N GLU A 364 27.95 -0.52 -12.62
CA GLU A 364 29.28 0.08 -12.68
C GLU A 364 29.93 0.09 -11.29
N ARG A 365 31.25 -0.05 -11.26
CA ARG A 365 32.04 0.14 -10.04
C ARG A 365 32.22 1.62 -9.76
N VAL A 366 31.99 2.02 -8.52
CA VAL A 366 32.27 3.40 -8.03
C VAL A 366 33.14 3.44 -6.78
N GLY A 367 33.41 2.29 -6.18
CA GLY A 367 34.36 2.14 -5.08
C GLY A 367 34.85 0.71 -4.95
N GLU A 368 35.70 0.46 -3.96
CA GLU A 368 36.16 -0.89 -3.65
C GLU A 368 34.98 -1.78 -3.21
N CYS A 369 34.14 -1.24 -2.32
CA CYS A 369 32.92 -1.88 -1.83
C CYS A 369 31.66 -1.13 -2.29
N SER A 370 31.67 -0.52 -3.47
CA SER A 370 30.52 0.26 -3.96
C SER A 370 30.27 0.05 -5.44
N PHE A 371 29.00 -0.13 -5.80
CA PHE A 371 28.55 -0.24 -7.19
C PHE A 371 27.28 0.57 -7.41
N ARG A 372 27.02 0.97 -8.65
CA ARG A 372 25.84 1.77 -9.01
C ARG A 372 25.17 1.29 -10.29
N ALA A 373 23.93 1.69 -10.47
CA ALA A 373 23.21 1.67 -11.73
C ALA A 373 22.56 3.04 -11.98
N SER A 374 22.28 3.38 -13.24
CA SER A 374 21.64 4.64 -13.58
C SER A 374 20.63 4.51 -14.73
N GLY A 375 19.68 5.44 -14.79
CA GLY A 375 18.62 5.43 -15.79
C GLY A 375 17.56 6.51 -15.53
N SER A 376 16.60 6.65 -16.45
CA SER A 376 15.56 7.68 -16.36
C SER A 376 14.36 7.31 -15.48
N ARG A 377 14.13 6.01 -15.24
CA ARG A 377 13.01 5.49 -14.46
C ARG A 377 13.48 4.69 -13.26
N ALA A 378 13.04 5.07 -12.06
CA ALA A 378 13.53 4.47 -10.81
C ALA A 378 13.28 2.96 -10.74
N ALA A 379 12.13 2.46 -11.23
CA ALA A 379 11.84 1.02 -11.24
C ALA A 379 12.85 0.19 -12.07
N ASP A 380 13.33 0.71 -13.21
CA ASP A 380 14.32 0.02 -14.05
C ASP A 380 15.70 0.01 -13.38
N VAL A 381 16.09 1.16 -12.82
CA VAL A 381 17.36 1.31 -12.10
C VAL A 381 17.36 0.41 -10.86
N PHE A 382 16.25 0.40 -10.12
CA PHE A 382 16.06 -0.46 -8.97
C PHE A 382 16.14 -1.95 -9.34
N SER A 383 15.44 -2.37 -10.40
CA SER A 383 15.52 -3.75 -10.88
C SER A 383 16.96 -4.17 -11.20
N THR A 384 17.72 -3.28 -11.84
CA THR A 384 19.12 -3.55 -12.20
C THR A 384 20.00 -3.66 -10.95
N ILE A 385 19.93 -2.67 -10.06
CA ILE A 385 20.77 -2.66 -8.85
C ILE A 385 20.39 -3.77 -7.87
N TRP A 386 19.10 -4.12 -7.78
CA TRP A 386 18.61 -5.23 -6.97
C TRP A 386 19.17 -6.56 -7.45
N HIS A 387 19.27 -6.78 -8.76
CA HIS A 387 19.96 -7.97 -9.28
C HIS A 387 21.43 -8.02 -8.82
N GLY A 388 22.12 -6.87 -8.79
CA GLY A 388 23.47 -6.78 -8.21
C GLY A 388 23.51 -7.15 -6.73
N VAL A 389 22.58 -6.63 -5.93
CA VAL A 389 22.44 -6.97 -4.50
C VAL A 389 22.23 -8.46 -4.31
N VAL A 390 21.31 -9.08 -5.06
CA VAL A 390 21.03 -10.52 -4.99
C VAL A 390 22.27 -11.34 -5.34
N ARG A 391 23.01 -10.96 -6.39
CA ARG A 391 24.28 -11.63 -6.76
C ARG A 391 25.34 -11.47 -5.68
N GLY A 392 25.39 -10.33 -5.00
CA GLY A 392 26.28 -10.10 -3.86
C GLY A 392 26.05 -11.08 -2.70
N LEU A 393 24.84 -11.65 -2.56
CA LEU A 393 24.53 -12.68 -1.56
C LEU A 393 25.07 -14.07 -1.91
N ASP A 394 25.38 -14.34 -3.17
CA ASP A 394 25.98 -15.62 -3.60
C ASP A 394 27.45 -15.74 -3.15
N GLN A 395 28.03 -14.69 -2.53
CA GLN A 395 29.41 -14.73 -2.06
C GLN A 395 29.59 -15.55 -0.79
N GLU A 396 30.43 -16.56 -0.87
CA GLU A 396 30.90 -17.30 0.30
C GLU A 396 31.67 -16.38 1.26
N SER A 397 31.60 -16.72 2.55
CA SER A 397 32.36 -16.06 3.60
C SER A 397 33.83 -16.45 3.44
N ALA A 398 34.61 -15.65 2.71
CA ALA A 398 36.03 -15.93 2.52
C ALA A 398 36.80 -15.76 3.85
N TRP A 399 36.97 -16.86 4.61
CA TRP A 399 38.06 -17.02 5.58
C TRP A 399 38.53 -18.48 5.71
N LEU A 400 37.66 -19.50 5.54
CA LEU A 400 38.04 -20.94 5.56
C LEU A 400 37.01 -21.84 4.81
N SER A 401 36.66 -21.49 3.57
CA SER A 401 35.91 -22.36 2.63
C SER A 401 36.83 -23.27 1.83
#